data_AF-A0A7W1CPB5-F1
#
_entry.id   AF-A0A7W1CPB5-F1
#
_cell.length_a   1.000
_cell.length_b   1.000
_cell.length_c   1.000
_cell.angle_alpha   90.00
_cell.angle_beta   90.00
_cell.angle_gamma   90.00
#
_symmetry.space_group_name_H-M   'P 1'
#
loop_
_entity.id
_entity.type
_entity.pdbx_description
1 polymer ?
#
loop_
_entity_poly.entity_id
_entity_poly.type
_entity_poly.pdbx_seq_one_letter_code
_entity_poly.pdbx_strand_id
1 'polypeptide(L)'
;MSNVNIEISRSRTGPTRRRRGQGRITAAGAVLAVALLGACGGGSSDSAGDRAGSVTTSATTVPSTDQTESTSPSTPADTRGDVAIIATDGTEETVETDETRVESDSTQAPVPVPTVGPPPPTTVPLPRPIAPPADDGSRDPEVQLGRLAIPAIGIDNPMFEGIRLPTFDLGPGHWPGSAMPGQIGNMIIGGHRTEGHADFRNLDQLKPGDQVIVTTNDGTAHTYAVQSTEIVDPFAARVLNQTPERTATLFACHPPGSVKQRIVVHLALTA
;
A
#
# COMPACT_ATOMS: atom_id res chain seq x y z
N MET A 1 -92.00 15.85 22.46
CA MET A 1 -91.06 14.94 23.15
C MET A 1 -89.66 15.37 22.72
N SER A 2 -89.09 16.44 23.27
CA SER A 2 -88.33 16.51 24.55
C SER A 2 -87.09 15.62 24.48
N ASN A 3 -85.83 16.05 24.62
CA ASN A 3 -85.22 17.27 25.17
C ASN A 3 -83.83 17.50 24.54
N VAL A 4 -83.39 18.75 24.62
CA VAL A 4 -81.98 19.18 24.52
C VAL A 4 -81.21 18.71 25.76
N ASN A 5 -79.93 18.34 25.61
CA ASN A 5 -78.97 18.50 26.71
C ASN A 5 -77.57 18.85 26.18
N ILE A 6 -77.03 19.92 26.74
CA ILE A 6 -75.66 20.42 26.61
C ILE A 6 -74.89 19.89 27.82
N GLU A 7 -73.63 19.44 27.66
CA GLU A 7 -72.71 19.47 28.80
C GLU A 7 -71.25 19.71 28.39
N ILE A 8 -70.64 20.65 29.11
CA ILE A 8 -69.27 21.14 29.05
C ILE A 8 -68.49 20.47 30.19
N SER A 9 -67.32 19.87 29.95
CA SER A 9 -66.21 19.96 30.94
C SER A 9 -64.91 19.22 30.59
N ARG A 10 -63.83 20.01 30.74
CA ARG A 10 -62.57 19.72 31.47
C ARG A 10 -61.44 18.95 30.77
N SER A 11 -60.39 19.74 30.58
CA SER A 11 -58.98 19.39 30.47
C SER A 11 -58.52 18.35 31.51
N ARG A 12 -57.75 17.38 31.02
CA ARG A 12 -56.74 16.67 31.82
C ARG A 12 -55.44 16.53 31.02
N THR A 13 -54.40 17.00 31.70
CA THR A 13 -52.97 16.91 31.45
C THR A 13 -52.52 15.46 31.19
N GLY A 14 -51.75 15.25 30.11
CA GLY A 14 -51.04 14.01 29.81
C GLY A 14 -49.51 14.21 29.89
N PRO A 15 -48.74 13.17 30.23
CA PRO A 15 -47.37 13.32 30.74
C PRO A 15 -46.31 13.51 29.65
N THR A 16 -45.25 14.22 30.04
CA THR A 16 -43.98 14.39 29.33
C THR A 16 -43.30 13.05 29.05
N ARG A 17 -42.98 12.77 27.78
CA ARG A 17 -42.09 11.65 27.41
C ARG A 17 -40.92 12.13 26.57
N ARG A 18 -39.76 11.61 26.98
CA ARG A 18 -38.38 11.98 26.64
C ARG A 18 -38.01 11.83 25.16
N ARG A 19 -37.08 12.72 24.76
CA ARG A 19 -36.07 12.62 23.70
C ARG A 19 -35.84 11.22 23.10
N ARG A 20 -35.83 11.16 21.77
CA ARG A 20 -34.77 10.48 20.99
C ARG A 20 -34.49 11.28 19.72
N GLY A 21 -33.27 11.81 19.63
CA GLY A 21 -32.76 12.47 18.43
C GLY A 21 -32.51 11.42 17.35
N GLN A 22 -33.10 11.64 16.18
CA GLN A 22 -32.70 10.96 14.95
C GLN A 22 -31.59 11.80 14.31
N GLY A 23 -30.34 11.33 14.47
CA GLY A 23 -29.24 11.78 13.64
C GLY A 23 -29.51 11.35 12.21
N ARG A 24 -29.62 12.34 11.31
CA ARG A 24 -29.64 12.12 9.87
C ARG A 24 -28.20 11.80 9.46
N ILE A 25 -27.91 10.51 9.28
CA ILE A 25 -26.72 10.08 8.55
C ILE A 25 -27.04 10.27 7.07
N THR A 26 -26.58 11.38 6.50
CA THR A 26 -26.48 11.52 5.05
C THR A 26 -25.35 10.60 4.59
N ALA A 27 -25.71 9.38 4.19
CA ALA A 27 -24.83 8.51 3.43
C ALA A 27 -24.70 9.11 2.02
N ALA A 28 -23.53 9.70 1.74
CA ALA A 28 -23.12 9.98 0.37
C ALA A 28 -22.87 8.64 -0.32
N GLY A 29 -23.81 8.21 -1.15
CA GLY A 29 -23.66 7.03 -1.99
C GLY A 29 -22.61 7.29 -3.06
N ALA A 30 -21.40 6.75 -2.86
CA ALA A 30 -20.49 6.49 -3.96
C ALA A 30 -21.02 5.23 -4.66
N VAL A 31 -21.51 5.39 -5.89
CA VAL A 31 -21.84 4.28 -6.77
C VAL A 31 -20.52 3.61 -7.16
N LEU A 32 -20.15 2.57 -6.42
CA LEU A 32 -19.02 1.70 -6.74
C LEU A 32 -19.42 0.90 -7.99
N ALA A 33 -18.82 1.22 -9.14
CA ALA A 33 -18.81 0.29 -10.25
C ALA A 33 -18.17 -1.00 -9.75
N VAL A 34 -18.88 -2.12 -9.86
CA VAL A 34 -18.44 -3.43 -9.41
C VAL A 34 -17.16 -3.78 -10.16
N ALA A 35 -16.01 -3.52 -9.53
CA ALA A 35 -14.72 -3.97 -10.01
C ALA A 35 -14.66 -5.48 -9.79
N LEU A 36 -14.82 -6.22 -10.89
CA LEU A 36 -14.86 -7.67 -10.88
C LEU A 36 -13.43 -8.18 -10.62
N LEU A 37 -13.20 -8.87 -9.50
CA LEU A 37 -12.01 -9.73 -9.29
C LEU A 37 -12.03 -10.98 -10.23
N GLY A 38 -12.87 -10.96 -11.27
CA GLY A 38 -13.16 -12.05 -12.18
C GLY A 38 -12.17 -12.22 -13.33
N ALA A 39 -11.10 -11.43 -13.41
CA ALA A 39 -10.17 -11.42 -14.55
C ALA A 39 -9.28 -12.68 -14.71
N CYS A 40 -9.67 -13.83 -14.15
CA CYS A 40 -8.90 -15.08 -14.23
C CYS A 40 -9.48 -16.12 -15.21
N GLY A 41 -10.35 -15.72 -16.15
CA GLY A 41 -11.03 -16.67 -17.05
C GLY A 41 -10.87 -16.31 -18.52
N GLY A 42 -9.75 -16.67 -19.13
CA GLY A 42 -9.62 -16.72 -20.59
C GLY A 42 -10.40 -17.91 -21.14
N GLY A 43 -11.35 -17.66 -22.04
CA GLY A 43 -12.17 -18.68 -22.68
C GLY A 43 -11.33 -19.62 -23.55
N SER A 44 -11.52 -20.92 -23.34
CA SER A 44 -11.06 -21.98 -24.22
C SER A 44 -11.80 -21.92 -25.56
N SER A 45 -11.12 -21.52 -26.63
CA SER A 45 -11.53 -21.88 -27.99
C SER A 45 -10.85 -23.19 -28.37
N ASP A 46 -11.66 -24.26 -28.45
CA ASP A 46 -11.29 -25.52 -29.07
C ASP A 46 -10.82 -25.27 -30.52
N SER A 47 -9.63 -25.72 -30.86
CA SER A 47 -9.26 -26.01 -32.24
C SER A 47 -8.28 -27.17 -32.28
N ALA A 48 -8.79 -28.27 -32.79
CA ALA A 48 -8.09 -29.51 -33.04
C ALA A 48 -7.08 -29.35 -34.18
N GLY A 49 -5.92 -29.98 -34.00
CA GLY A 49 -5.06 -30.52 -35.06
C GLY A 49 -4.15 -29.50 -35.76
N ASP A 50 -2.83 -29.64 -35.57
CA ASP A 50 -2.08 -30.50 -36.50
C ASP A 50 -0.72 -30.92 -35.92
N ARG A 51 -0.27 -32.09 -36.36
CA ARG A 51 1.01 -32.73 -36.00
C ARG A 51 2.14 -32.17 -36.87
N ALA A 52 3.30 -31.86 -36.29
CA ALA A 52 4.60 -32.08 -36.93
C ALA A 52 5.80 -31.88 -35.98
N GLY A 53 6.74 -32.83 -36.00
CA GLY A 53 8.18 -32.52 -36.00
C GLY A 53 8.92 -32.51 -34.67
N SER A 54 9.36 -33.68 -34.21
CA SER A 54 10.46 -33.81 -33.24
C SER A 54 11.80 -33.45 -33.90
N VAL A 55 12.63 -32.62 -33.28
CA VAL A 55 14.08 -32.62 -33.52
C VAL A 55 14.81 -32.49 -32.18
N THR A 56 15.44 -33.59 -31.82
CA THR A 56 16.47 -33.73 -30.77
C THR A 56 17.79 -33.16 -31.29
N THR A 57 18.49 -32.34 -30.51
CA THR A 57 19.95 -32.23 -30.63
C THR A 57 20.62 -32.10 -29.27
N SER A 58 21.63 -32.94 -29.11
CA SER A 58 22.35 -33.31 -27.89
C SER A 58 23.38 -32.28 -27.42
N ALA A 59 23.74 -32.41 -26.14
CA ALA A 59 24.89 -31.78 -25.51
C ALA A 59 26.24 -32.33 -26.01
N THR A 60 27.27 -31.48 -26.01
CA THR A 60 28.69 -31.87 -26.09
C THR A 60 29.49 -31.06 -25.06
N THR A 61 30.37 -31.77 -24.36
CA THR A 61 31.19 -31.34 -23.21
C THR A 61 32.68 -31.23 -23.60
N VAL A 62 33.43 -30.46 -22.79
CA VAL A 62 34.90 -30.42 -22.47
C VAL A 62 35.91 -29.84 -23.51
N PRO A 63 37.12 -29.34 -23.10
CA PRO A 63 37.76 -29.31 -21.77
C PRO A 63 38.41 -27.97 -21.30
N SER A 64 38.99 -28.07 -20.09
CA SER A 64 39.69 -27.15 -19.17
C SER A 64 41.21 -26.97 -19.44
N THR A 65 41.84 -26.07 -18.64
CA THR A 65 43.29 -25.75 -18.34
C THR A 65 43.78 -24.41 -18.92
N ASP A 66 44.55 -23.54 -18.24
CA ASP A 66 45.39 -23.65 -17.02
C ASP A 66 45.63 -22.27 -16.35
N GLN A 67 46.28 -22.34 -15.18
CA GLN A 67 46.63 -21.45 -14.06
C GLN A 67 47.45 -20.17 -14.35
N THR A 68 47.55 -19.18 -13.45
CA THR A 68 48.42 -19.09 -12.24
C THR A 68 48.23 -17.67 -11.66
N GLU A 69 47.99 -17.39 -10.37
CA GLU A 69 48.76 -17.57 -9.11
C GLU A 69 49.24 -16.20 -8.57
N SER A 70 49.35 -16.12 -7.23
CA SER A 70 50.21 -15.21 -6.43
C SER A 70 49.49 -14.03 -5.72
N THR A 71 49.00 -14.23 -4.50
CA THR A 71 49.64 -14.17 -3.15
C THR A 71 49.53 -12.80 -2.45
N SER A 72 48.83 -12.81 -1.31
CA SER A 72 49.00 -11.91 -0.14
C SER A 72 50.15 -12.47 0.75
N PRO A 73 50.56 -11.91 1.92
CA PRO A 73 50.01 -10.79 2.73
C PRO A 73 51.06 -9.86 3.42
N SER A 74 50.60 -8.90 4.25
CA SER A 74 51.02 -8.67 5.67
C SER A 74 51.00 -7.19 6.14
N THR A 75 50.61 -6.99 7.41
CA THR A 75 50.66 -5.75 8.24
C THR A 75 51.75 -5.95 9.32
N PRO A 76 52.47 -4.94 9.87
CA PRO A 76 52.02 -4.24 11.09
C PRO A 76 52.54 -2.79 11.37
N ALA A 77 51.77 -2.09 12.22
CA ALA A 77 52.07 -1.16 13.36
C ALA A 77 53.31 -0.23 13.49
N ASP A 78 52.98 0.99 13.98
CA ASP A 78 53.58 1.84 15.05
C ASP A 78 54.97 2.49 14.87
N THR A 79 55.06 3.81 15.12
CA THR A 79 56.13 4.49 15.91
C THR A 79 55.72 5.92 16.29
N ARG A 80 55.77 6.21 17.59
CA ARG A 80 55.73 7.55 18.25
C ARG A 80 57.07 8.29 18.13
N GLY A 81 57.07 9.63 18.21
CA GLY A 81 58.28 10.44 18.45
C GLY A 81 58.12 11.96 18.44
N ASP A 82 57.75 12.51 19.59
CA ASP A 82 58.22 13.73 20.31
C ASP A 82 58.51 15.12 19.66
N VAL A 83 57.81 16.11 20.25
CA VAL A 83 58.23 17.39 20.91
C VAL A 83 59.01 18.48 20.15
N ALA A 84 58.43 19.70 20.10
CA ALA A 84 59.08 20.96 20.51
C ALA A 84 58.06 22.09 20.77
N ILE A 85 58.36 22.89 21.80
CA ILE A 85 57.58 23.95 22.45
C ILE A 85 58.08 25.31 21.96
N ILE A 86 57.22 26.30 21.64
CA ILE A 86 57.49 27.73 21.87
C ILE A 86 56.16 28.47 22.17
N ALA A 87 56.19 29.27 23.23
CA ALA A 87 55.11 30.09 23.80
C ALA A 87 54.98 31.48 23.14
N THR A 88 53.88 32.18 23.49
CA THR A 88 53.69 33.63 23.84
C THR A 88 52.40 34.18 23.21
N ASP A 89 51.40 34.51 24.04
CA ASP A 89 51.01 35.87 24.48
C ASP A 89 50.03 36.47 23.45
N GLY A 90 48.75 36.69 23.72
CA GLY A 90 48.18 37.49 24.81
C GLY A 90 47.68 38.80 24.19
N THR A 91 46.38 38.91 23.88
CA THR A 91 45.66 40.21 23.82
C THR A 91 44.15 39.96 23.83
N GLU A 92 43.49 40.41 24.90
CA GLU A 92 42.04 40.64 24.96
C GLU A 92 41.76 42.01 24.34
N GLU A 93 40.74 42.13 23.48
CA GLU A 93 40.24 43.41 22.98
C GLU A 93 38.74 43.51 23.22
N THR A 94 38.40 44.30 24.23
CA THR A 94 37.07 44.81 24.55
C THR A 94 36.71 45.95 23.60
N VAL A 95 35.49 45.95 23.05
CA VAL A 95 34.91 47.13 22.39
C VAL A 95 33.59 47.47 23.05
N GLU A 96 33.60 48.65 23.69
CA GLU A 96 32.46 49.33 24.30
C GLU A 96 31.50 49.92 23.25
N THR A 97 30.27 50.04 23.71
CA THR A 97 29.08 50.64 23.11
C THR A 97 29.17 52.16 22.91
N ASP A 98 28.49 52.68 21.90
CA ASP A 98 28.09 54.09 21.84
C ASP A 98 26.61 54.22 21.43
N GLU A 99 25.87 55.00 22.21
CA GLU A 99 24.45 55.32 22.05
C GLU A 99 24.31 56.69 21.39
N THR A 100 23.34 56.88 20.48
CA THR A 100 22.28 57.91 20.65
C THR A 100 21.30 58.06 19.48
N ARG A 101 20.04 58.41 19.87
CA ARG A 101 19.01 59.24 19.19
C ARG A 101 18.15 58.61 18.07
N VAL A 102 16.84 58.82 17.94
CA VAL A 102 15.78 59.58 18.65
C VAL A 102 14.42 58.93 18.36
N GLU A 103 13.47 59.13 19.28
CA GLU A 103 12.02 58.86 19.19
C GLU A 103 11.32 59.33 17.89
N SER A 104 10.33 58.54 17.47
CA SER A 104 9.04 59.05 17.00
C SER A 104 7.95 58.08 17.44
N ASP A 105 7.35 58.41 18.58
CA ASP A 105 6.13 57.80 19.12
C ASP A 105 4.94 58.13 18.21
N SER A 106 4.31 57.08 17.70
CA SER A 106 2.99 57.14 17.08
C SER A 106 2.15 56.05 17.73
N THR A 107 1.50 56.42 18.83
CA THR A 107 0.50 55.58 19.51
C THR A 107 -0.73 55.42 18.61
N GLN A 108 -0.70 54.40 17.75
CA GLN A 108 -1.88 53.86 17.08
C GLN A 108 -2.43 52.72 17.94
N ALA A 109 -3.67 52.85 18.40
CA ALA A 109 -4.34 51.80 19.17
C ALA A 109 -4.33 50.46 18.38
N PRO A 110 -4.00 49.32 19.01
CA PRO A 110 -3.91 48.05 18.31
C PRO A 110 -5.28 47.66 17.77
N VAL A 111 -5.36 47.51 16.44
CA VAL A 111 -6.54 46.94 15.78
C VAL A 111 -6.65 45.48 16.25
N PRO A 112 -7.81 45.00 16.76
CA PRO A 112 -7.94 43.61 17.17
C PRO A 112 -7.71 42.71 15.96
N VAL A 113 -6.63 41.92 16.01
CA VAL A 113 -6.37 40.89 15.01
C VAL A 113 -7.51 39.88 15.12
N PRO A 114 -8.28 39.61 14.05
CA PRO A 114 -9.27 38.56 14.10
C PRO A 114 -8.56 37.25 14.47
N THR A 115 -9.01 36.59 15.53
CA THR A 115 -8.55 35.25 15.87
C THR A 115 -8.96 34.32 14.73
N VAL A 116 -8.04 34.04 13.82
CA VAL A 116 -8.22 33.00 12.81
C VAL A 116 -8.34 31.69 13.57
N GLY A 117 -9.54 31.10 13.54
CA GLY A 117 -9.78 29.79 14.13
C GLY A 117 -8.82 28.76 13.53
N PRO A 118 -8.48 27.69 14.28
CA PRO A 118 -7.57 26.66 13.77
C PRO A 118 -8.09 26.14 12.42
N PRO A 119 -7.20 25.98 11.41
CA PRO A 119 -7.61 25.47 10.12
C PRO A 119 -8.26 24.09 10.30
N PRO A 120 -9.29 23.76 9.51
CA PRO A 120 -9.89 22.43 9.55
C PRO A 120 -8.80 21.38 9.26
N PRO A 121 -8.86 20.20 9.90
CA PRO A 121 -7.86 19.15 9.67
C PRO A 121 -7.87 18.73 8.20
N THR A 122 -6.72 18.84 7.54
CA THR A 122 -6.53 18.34 6.17
C THR A 122 -6.59 16.81 6.20
N THR A 123 -7.72 16.24 5.77
CA THR A 123 -7.84 14.79 5.59
C THR A 123 -7.22 14.41 4.25
N VAL A 124 -6.18 13.58 4.26
CA VAL A 124 -5.59 13.04 3.02
C VAL A 124 -6.66 12.20 2.31
N PRO A 125 -6.98 12.47 1.02
CA PRO A 125 -7.94 11.66 0.30
C PRO A 125 -7.41 10.24 0.10
N LEU A 126 -8.26 9.24 0.29
CA LEU A 126 -7.89 7.84 0.05
C LEU A 126 -7.72 7.55 -1.45
N PRO A 127 -6.83 6.60 -1.81
CA PRO A 127 -6.70 6.10 -3.18
C PRO A 127 -8.03 5.56 -3.74
N ARG A 128 -8.09 5.34 -5.05
CA ARG A 128 -9.27 4.83 -5.74
C ARG A 128 -8.86 3.78 -6.76
N PRO A 129 -9.02 2.48 -6.44
CA PRO A 129 -8.76 1.41 -7.39
C PRO A 129 -9.53 1.63 -8.70
N ILE A 130 -8.81 1.53 -9.81
CA ILE A 130 -9.31 1.68 -11.17
C ILE A 130 -9.79 0.31 -11.63
N ALA A 131 -11.00 0.24 -12.19
CA ALA A 131 -11.49 -1.00 -12.77
C ALA A 131 -10.62 -1.40 -13.96
N PRO A 132 -10.24 -2.69 -14.10
CA PRO A 132 -9.50 -3.13 -15.28
C PRO A 132 -10.29 -2.83 -16.55
N PRO A 133 -9.60 -2.54 -17.67
CA PRO A 133 -10.26 -2.45 -18.96
C PRO A 133 -10.92 -3.79 -19.32
N ALA A 134 -11.92 -3.73 -20.20
CA ALA A 134 -12.51 -4.93 -20.78
C ALA A 134 -11.42 -5.75 -21.48
N ASP A 135 -11.53 -7.08 -21.43
CA ASP A 135 -10.60 -7.94 -22.14
C ASP A 135 -10.89 -7.91 -23.65
N ASP A 136 -10.03 -7.20 -24.38
CA ASP A 136 -10.02 -7.12 -25.84
C ASP A 136 -8.86 -7.93 -26.46
N GLY A 137 -8.18 -8.75 -25.65
CA GLY A 137 -6.99 -9.50 -26.03
C GLY A 137 -5.69 -8.68 -26.10
N SER A 138 -5.73 -7.37 -25.80
CA SER A 138 -4.52 -6.55 -25.72
C SER A 138 -3.69 -6.87 -24.47
N ARG A 139 -2.39 -6.51 -24.48
CA ARG A 139 -1.52 -6.60 -23.30
C ARG A 139 -1.42 -5.26 -22.60
N ASP A 140 -1.34 -5.29 -21.27
CA ASP A 140 -1.04 -4.10 -20.48
C ASP A 140 0.41 -3.67 -20.75
N PRO A 141 0.73 -2.37 -20.65
CA PRO A 141 2.11 -1.94 -20.63
C PRO A 141 2.88 -2.65 -19.50
N GLU A 142 4.04 -3.22 -19.83
CA GLU A 142 4.89 -3.88 -18.83
C GLU A 142 5.61 -2.82 -17.99
N VAL A 143 5.00 -2.43 -16.87
CA VAL A 143 5.57 -1.46 -15.93
C VAL A 143 5.97 -2.18 -14.65
N GLN A 144 7.27 -2.41 -14.47
CA GLN A 144 7.80 -2.92 -13.20
C GLN A 144 7.78 -1.81 -12.15
N LEU A 145 7.20 -2.08 -10.98
CA LEU A 145 7.11 -1.15 -9.85
C LEU A 145 8.18 -1.40 -8.80
N GLY A 146 8.71 -2.63 -8.76
CA GLY A 146 9.66 -3.04 -7.74
C GLY A 146 9.80 -4.55 -7.65
N ARG A 147 9.93 -5.04 -6.43
CA ARG A 147 10.09 -6.46 -6.07
C ARG A 147 9.23 -6.79 -4.84
N LEU A 148 8.61 -7.96 -4.86
CA LEU A 148 7.84 -8.53 -3.76
C LEU A 148 8.58 -9.76 -3.23
N ALA A 149 8.88 -9.76 -1.92
CA ALA A 149 9.47 -10.89 -1.23
C ALA A 149 8.56 -11.38 -0.09
N ILE A 150 8.34 -12.68 -0.02
CA ILE A 150 7.58 -13.35 1.05
C ILE A 150 8.39 -14.57 1.53
N PRO A 151 9.33 -14.39 2.47
CA PRO A 151 10.29 -15.44 2.85
C PRO A 151 9.65 -16.75 3.32
N ALA A 152 8.53 -16.66 4.06
CA ALA A 152 7.84 -17.81 4.62
C ALA A 152 7.35 -18.82 3.55
N ILE A 153 7.14 -18.37 2.32
CA ILE A 153 6.68 -19.19 1.19
C ILE A 153 7.62 -19.12 -0.02
N GLY A 154 8.84 -18.59 0.16
CA GLY A 154 9.91 -18.62 -0.84
C GLY A 154 9.71 -17.73 -2.07
N ILE A 155 8.91 -16.66 -1.96
CA ILE A 155 8.70 -15.71 -3.07
C ILE A 155 9.76 -14.61 -3.01
N ASP A 156 10.35 -14.28 -4.17
CA ASP A 156 11.25 -13.14 -4.37
C ASP A 156 11.25 -12.70 -5.85
N ASN A 157 10.20 -12.02 -6.27
CA ASN A 157 9.90 -11.76 -7.69
C ASN A 157 9.71 -10.26 -8.01
N PRO A 158 9.99 -9.83 -9.25
CA PRO A 158 9.57 -8.51 -9.73
C PRO A 158 8.06 -8.31 -9.56
N MET A 159 7.65 -7.11 -9.15
CA MET A 159 6.24 -6.71 -9.05
C MET A 159 5.91 -5.71 -10.17
N PHE A 160 4.76 -5.89 -10.81
CA PHE A 160 4.34 -5.10 -11.97
C PHE A 160 3.04 -4.33 -11.67
N GLU A 161 2.75 -3.28 -12.45
CA GLU A 161 1.45 -2.61 -12.47
C GLU A 161 0.47 -3.40 -13.35
N GLY A 162 -0.74 -3.66 -12.85
CA GLY A 162 -1.81 -4.35 -13.58
C GLY A 162 -2.32 -5.61 -12.88
N ILE A 163 -3.55 -6.02 -13.22
CA ILE A 163 -4.23 -7.17 -12.59
C ILE A 163 -4.88 -8.13 -13.61
N ARG A 164 -4.52 -8.00 -14.88
CA ARG A 164 -4.97 -8.90 -15.94
C ARG A 164 -3.99 -10.08 -16.08
N LEU A 165 -4.45 -11.14 -16.75
CA LEU A 165 -3.65 -12.34 -16.98
C LEU A 165 -2.25 -12.06 -17.55
N PRO A 166 -2.07 -11.18 -18.57
CA PRO A 166 -0.74 -10.89 -19.08
C PRO A 166 0.23 -10.32 -18.04
N THR A 167 -0.27 -9.54 -17.06
CA THR A 167 0.58 -9.04 -15.97
C THR A 167 0.95 -10.16 -15.00
N PHE A 168 -0.02 -11.02 -14.65
CA PHE A 168 0.23 -12.14 -13.74
C PHE A 168 1.16 -13.21 -14.32
N ASP A 169 1.28 -13.28 -15.65
CA ASP A 169 2.26 -14.13 -16.31
C ASP A 169 3.70 -13.62 -16.16
N LEU A 170 3.91 -12.34 -15.80
CA LEU A 170 5.22 -11.77 -15.50
C LEU A 170 5.59 -11.89 -14.02
N GLY A 171 4.59 -11.85 -13.12
CA GLY A 171 4.76 -11.90 -11.68
C GLY A 171 3.58 -11.26 -10.93
N PRO A 172 3.75 -10.94 -9.63
CA PRO A 172 2.70 -10.30 -8.84
C PRO A 172 2.35 -8.92 -9.41
N GLY A 173 1.05 -8.66 -9.55
CA GLY A 173 0.51 -7.44 -10.15
C GLY A 173 -0.18 -6.54 -9.13
N HIS A 174 0.23 -5.28 -9.06
CA HIS A 174 -0.42 -4.23 -8.25
C HIS A 174 -1.68 -3.72 -8.94
N TRP A 175 -2.76 -3.55 -8.18
CA TRP A 175 -4.03 -3.03 -8.67
C TRP A 175 -3.94 -1.52 -8.94
N PRO A 176 -4.13 -1.06 -10.20
CA PRO A 176 -3.99 0.35 -10.52
C PRO A 176 -4.91 1.27 -9.72
N GLY A 177 -4.35 2.37 -9.19
CA GLY A 177 -5.07 3.33 -8.35
C GLY A 177 -5.34 2.88 -6.91
N SER A 178 -4.91 1.68 -6.51
CA SER A 178 -4.82 1.32 -5.08
C SER A 178 -3.63 2.02 -4.41
N ALA A 179 -3.47 1.87 -3.09
CA ALA A 179 -2.36 2.51 -2.40
C ALA A 179 -1.01 1.98 -2.89
N MET A 180 -0.04 2.87 -3.13
CA MET A 180 1.34 2.44 -3.40
C MET A 180 2.01 1.95 -2.10
N PRO A 181 3.14 1.21 -2.19
CA PRO A 181 3.89 0.79 -1.01
C PRO A 181 4.15 1.93 -0.02
N GLY A 182 3.85 1.73 1.26
CA GLY A 182 4.05 2.71 2.32
C GLY A 182 3.02 3.85 2.39
N GLN A 183 2.11 3.96 1.42
CA GLN A 183 1.07 4.99 1.42
C GLN A 183 -0.12 4.62 2.29
N ILE A 184 -0.88 5.64 2.71
CA ILE A 184 -2.18 5.47 3.36
C ILE A 184 -3.15 4.81 2.37
N GLY A 185 -3.83 3.77 2.80
CA GLY A 185 -4.74 2.97 2.00
C GLY A 185 -4.45 1.48 2.07
N ASN A 186 -5.07 0.76 1.14
CA ASN A 186 -4.90 -0.66 0.93
C ASN A 186 -4.18 -0.89 -0.40
N MET A 187 -2.91 -1.30 -0.33
CA MET A 187 -2.15 -1.73 -1.49
C MET A 187 -2.60 -3.13 -1.89
N ILE A 188 -3.13 -3.29 -3.10
CA ILE A 188 -3.74 -4.55 -3.52
C ILE A 188 -2.82 -5.21 -4.55
N ILE A 189 -2.42 -6.45 -4.28
CA ILE A 189 -1.53 -7.23 -5.15
C ILE A 189 -2.19 -8.57 -5.47
N GLY A 190 -2.34 -8.85 -6.76
CA GLY A 190 -2.85 -10.11 -7.28
C GLY A 190 -1.74 -10.98 -7.88
N GLY A 191 -2.03 -12.26 -8.04
CA GLY A 191 -1.13 -13.18 -8.72
C GLY A 191 -1.76 -14.55 -8.98
N HIS A 192 -1.10 -15.35 -9.80
CA HIS A 192 -1.55 -16.70 -10.10
C HIS A 192 -1.44 -17.63 -8.90
N ARG A 193 -2.47 -18.46 -8.70
CA ARG A 193 -2.45 -19.56 -7.70
C ARG A 193 -1.84 -20.85 -8.26
N THR A 194 -1.97 -21.11 -9.57
CA THR A 194 -1.66 -22.44 -10.14
C THR A 194 -1.01 -22.37 -11.51
N GLU A 195 -1.45 -21.45 -12.35
CA GLU A 195 -0.98 -21.34 -13.74
C GLU A 195 0.27 -20.46 -13.82
N GLY A 196 1.09 -20.68 -14.86
CA GLY A 196 2.28 -19.86 -15.14
C GLY A 196 3.24 -19.73 -13.95
N HIS A 197 3.63 -18.48 -13.68
CA HIS A 197 4.35 -18.07 -12.48
C HIS A 197 3.38 -18.10 -11.29
N ALA A 198 3.13 -19.29 -10.75
CA ALA A 198 2.21 -19.56 -9.65
C ALA A 198 2.72 -19.05 -8.29
N ASP A 199 3.16 -17.80 -8.26
CA ASP A 199 3.83 -17.17 -7.13
C ASP A 199 2.98 -17.27 -5.87
N PHE A 200 1.67 -17.14 -6.01
CA PHE A 200 0.73 -17.15 -4.88
C PHE A 200 0.17 -18.55 -4.57
N ARG A 201 0.78 -19.62 -5.10
CA ARG A 201 0.38 -21.01 -4.86
C ARG A 201 0.12 -21.32 -3.39
N ASN A 202 1.02 -20.85 -2.53
CA ASN A 202 1.12 -21.23 -1.13
C ASN A 202 0.61 -20.14 -0.16
N LEU A 203 -0.22 -19.19 -0.60
CA LEU A 203 -0.77 -18.16 0.30
C LEU A 203 -1.52 -18.72 1.52
N ASP A 204 -2.07 -19.93 1.42
CA ASP A 204 -2.73 -20.64 2.53
C ASP A 204 -1.76 -21.10 3.63
N GLN A 205 -0.45 -21.06 3.40
CA GLN A 205 0.57 -21.41 4.38
C GLN A 205 1.00 -20.22 5.26
N LEU A 206 0.64 -18.99 4.85
CA LEU A 206 0.98 -17.79 5.60
C LEU A 206 0.23 -17.73 6.94
N LYS A 207 0.95 -17.27 7.96
CA LYS A 207 0.47 -17.15 9.34
C LYS A 207 0.55 -15.70 9.79
N PRO A 208 -0.29 -15.27 10.77
CA PRO A 208 -0.17 -13.95 11.36
C PRO A 208 1.27 -13.68 11.85
N GLY A 209 1.82 -12.53 11.45
CA GLY A 209 3.20 -12.13 11.73
C GLY A 209 4.22 -12.46 10.65
N ASP A 210 3.91 -13.32 9.67
CA ASP A 210 4.79 -13.53 8.52
C ASP A 210 4.97 -12.23 7.74
N GLN A 211 6.19 -12.00 7.24
CA GLN A 211 6.55 -10.75 6.58
C GLN A 211 6.31 -10.81 5.07
N VAL A 212 5.80 -9.70 4.55
CA VAL A 212 5.67 -9.38 3.13
C VAL A 212 6.43 -8.08 2.90
N ILE A 213 7.49 -8.14 2.10
CA ILE A 213 8.39 -7.02 1.87
C ILE A 213 8.21 -6.55 0.43
N VAL A 214 7.91 -5.26 0.26
CA VAL A 214 7.81 -4.63 -1.05
C VAL A 214 8.91 -3.60 -1.18
N THR A 215 9.82 -3.82 -2.12
CA THR A 215 10.89 -2.87 -2.44
C THR A 215 10.56 -2.17 -3.73
N THR A 216 10.39 -0.85 -3.70
CA THR A 216 10.13 -0.02 -4.89
C THR A 216 11.40 0.17 -5.73
N ASN A 217 11.25 0.60 -6.99
CA ASN A 217 12.38 0.79 -7.91
C ASN A 217 13.44 1.81 -7.44
N ASP A 218 13.09 2.71 -6.52
CA ASP A 218 14.02 3.64 -5.88
C ASP A 218 14.86 2.99 -4.76
N GLY A 219 14.62 1.71 -4.47
CA GLY A 219 15.31 0.95 -3.42
C GLY A 219 14.64 1.02 -2.05
N THR A 220 13.55 1.78 -1.89
CA THR A 220 12.84 1.90 -0.61
C THR A 220 12.09 0.60 -0.32
N ALA A 221 12.30 0.03 0.88
CA ALA A 221 11.63 -1.20 1.31
C ALA A 221 10.52 -0.88 2.33
N HIS A 222 9.36 -1.50 2.12
CA HIS A 222 8.21 -1.43 3.02
C HIS A 222 7.85 -2.83 3.49
N THR A 223 7.85 -3.05 4.80
CA THR A 223 7.57 -4.35 5.41
C THR A 223 6.18 -4.36 6.00
N TYR A 224 5.38 -5.32 5.58
CA TYR A 224 4.06 -5.60 6.12
C TYR A 224 4.06 -6.94 6.86
N ALA A 225 3.22 -7.05 7.88
CA ALA A 225 2.96 -8.31 8.58
C ALA A 225 1.57 -8.84 8.22
N VAL A 226 1.50 -10.16 7.99
CA VAL A 226 0.23 -10.87 7.81
C VAL A 226 -0.63 -10.73 9.07
N GLN A 227 -1.90 -10.39 8.89
CA GLN A 227 -2.88 -10.30 9.95
C GLN A 227 -3.86 -11.49 9.93
N SER A 228 -4.39 -11.81 8.75
CA SER A 228 -5.40 -12.87 8.59
C SER A 228 -5.51 -13.33 7.14
N THR A 229 -6.13 -14.50 6.96
CA THR A 229 -6.42 -15.08 5.64
C THR A 229 -7.89 -15.48 5.60
N GLU A 230 -8.59 -15.19 4.50
CA GLU A 230 -9.98 -15.59 4.28
C GLU A 230 -10.21 -16.11 2.85
N ILE A 231 -11.27 -16.90 2.68
CA ILE A 231 -11.78 -17.32 1.37
C ILE A 231 -13.05 -16.54 1.06
N VAL A 232 -13.11 -15.93 -0.11
CA VAL A 232 -14.19 -15.00 -0.50
C VAL A 232 -14.80 -15.37 -1.85
N ASP A 233 -15.99 -14.84 -2.09
CA ASP A 233 -16.64 -14.85 -3.41
C ASP A 233 -15.76 -14.16 -4.47
N PRO A 234 -15.69 -14.66 -5.72
CA PRO A 234 -14.85 -14.10 -6.77
C PRO A 234 -15.17 -12.65 -7.16
N PHE A 235 -16.29 -12.08 -6.71
CA PHE A 235 -16.69 -10.70 -6.95
C PHE A 235 -16.79 -9.88 -5.66
N ALA A 236 -16.12 -10.33 -4.59
CA ALA A 236 -16.09 -9.64 -3.31
C ALA A 236 -15.37 -8.28 -3.40
N ALA A 237 -16.09 -7.23 -3.83
CA ALA A 237 -15.56 -5.88 -4.01
C ALA A 237 -14.92 -5.28 -2.75
N ARG A 238 -15.29 -5.78 -1.56
CA ARG A 238 -14.71 -5.34 -0.28
C ARG A 238 -13.19 -5.51 -0.19
N VAL A 239 -12.62 -6.45 -0.96
CA VAL A 239 -11.17 -6.68 -1.08
C VAL A 239 -10.45 -5.42 -1.57
N LEU A 240 -11.15 -4.57 -2.34
CA LEU A 240 -10.60 -3.36 -2.93
C LEU A 240 -10.75 -2.11 -2.04
N ASN A 241 -11.45 -2.22 -0.91
CA ASN A 241 -11.69 -1.08 -0.03
C ASN A 241 -10.36 -0.52 0.48
N GLN A 242 -10.20 0.79 0.34
CA GLN A 242 -9.08 1.53 0.90
C GLN A 242 -9.33 1.80 2.39
N THR A 243 -8.26 1.83 3.18
CA THR A 243 -8.28 2.01 4.62
C THR A 243 -7.65 3.35 5.02
N PRO A 244 -7.99 3.93 6.17
CA PRO A 244 -7.28 5.10 6.70
C PRO A 244 -5.88 4.76 7.26
N GLU A 245 -5.57 3.48 7.43
CA GLU A 245 -4.25 2.98 7.81
C GLU A 245 -3.39 2.61 6.58
N ARG A 246 -2.15 2.17 6.81
CA ARG A 246 -1.26 1.62 5.77
C ARG A 246 -1.39 0.11 5.78
N THR A 247 -2.18 -0.42 4.87
CA THR A 247 -2.52 -1.84 4.78
C THR A 247 -2.19 -2.38 3.39
N ALA A 248 -2.16 -3.70 3.27
CA ALA A 248 -2.05 -4.35 1.98
C ALA A 248 -2.88 -5.62 1.93
N THR A 249 -3.24 -6.03 0.73
CA THR A 249 -4.04 -7.22 0.45
C THR A 249 -3.38 -8.03 -0.65
N LEU A 250 -3.10 -9.31 -0.38
CA LEU A 250 -2.72 -10.27 -1.41
C LEU A 250 -3.94 -11.09 -1.80
N PHE A 251 -4.15 -11.36 -3.09
CA PHE A 251 -5.23 -12.23 -3.52
C PHE A 251 -4.86 -13.15 -4.69
N ALA A 252 -5.46 -14.32 -4.73
CA ALA A 252 -5.32 -15.29 -5.82
C ALA A 252 -6.57 -16.17 -5.95
N CYS A 253 -6.65 -16.97 -7.02
CA CYS A 253 -7.69 -17.98 -7.20
C CYS A 253 -7.72 -19.02 -6.07
N HIS A 254 -8.90 -19.59 -5.80
CA HIS A 254 -9.08 -20.66 -4.82
C HIS A 254 -10.26 -21.59 -5.20
N PRO A 255 -10.18 -22.90 -4.89
CA PRO A 255 -8.97 -23.66 -4.52
C PRO A 255 -7.93 -23.70 -5.65
N PRO A 256 -6.69 -24.18 -5.40
CA PRO A 256 -5.70 -24.32 -6.47
C PRO A 256 -6.25 -25.11 -7.66
N GLY A 257 -6.17 -24.54 -8.86
CA GLY A 257 -6.73 -25.12 -10.10
C GLY A 257 -8.22 -24.78 -10.33
N SER A 258 -8.77 -23.84 -9.56
CA SER A 258 -10.14 -23.38 -9.70
C SER A 258 -10.26 -21.88 -9.52
N VAL A 259 -11.15 -21.27 -10.28
CA VAL A 259 -11.48 -19.83 -10.19
C VAL A 259 -12.75 -19.56 -9.36
N LYS A 260 -13.29 -20.58 -8.69
CA LYS A 260 -14.58 -20.52 -7.98
C LYS A 260 -14.61 -19.49 -6.85
N GLN A 261 -13.48 -19.27 -6.20
CA GLN A 261 -13.33 -18.38 -5.05
C GLN A 261 -11.99 -17.63 -5.14
N ARG A 262 -11.74 -16.74 -4.19
CA ARG A 262 -10.42 -16.13 -3.98
C ARG A 262 -9.92 -16.43 -2.58
N ILE A 263 -8.62 -16.67 -2.46
CA ILE A 263 -7.92 -16.53 -1.19
C ILE A 263 -7.48 -15.09 -1.07
N VAL A 264 -7.64 -14.51 0.12
CA VAL A 264 -7.28 -13.13 0.42
C VAL A 264 -6.47 -13.13 1.71
N VAL A 265 -5.32 -12.46 1.70
CA VAL A 265 -4.44 -12.28 2.85
C VAL A 265 -4.38 -10.79 3.17
N HIS A 266 -4.78 -10.44 4.40
CA HIS A 266 -4.77 -9.07 4.90
C HIS A 266 -3.47 -8.78 5.63
N LEU A 267 -2.86 -7.63 5.35
CA LEU A 267 -1.56 -7.22 5.84
C LEU A 267 -1.63 -5.81 6.44
N ALA A 268 -0.76 -5.51 7.41
CA ALA A 268 -0.55 -4.16 7.93
C ALA A 268 0.92 -3.78 7.92
N LEU A 269 1.22 -2.52 7.60
CA LEU A 269 2.59 -2.01 7.56
C LEU A 269 3.21 -2.01 8.96
N THR A 270 4.46 -2.47 9.05
CA THR A 270 5.24 -2.52 10.29
C THR A 270 6.53 -1.70 10.25
N ALA A 271 7.12 -1.48 9.06
CA ALA A 271 8.32 -0.66 8.87
C ALA A 271 8.38 -0.08 7.45
#